data_AF-D0LP04-F1
#
_entry.id   AF-D0LP04-F1
#
_cell.length_a   1.000
_cell.length_b   1.000
_cell.length_c   1.000
_cell.angle_alpha   90.00
_cell.angle_beta   90.00
_cell.angle_gamma   90.00
#
_symmetry.space_group_name_H-M   'P 1'
#
loop_
_entity.id
_entity.type
_entity.pdbx_description
1 polymer ?
#
loop_
_entity_poly.entity_id
_entity_poly.type
_entity_poly.pdbx_seq_one_letter_code
_entity_poly.pdbx_strand_id
1 'polypeptide(L)'
;MIPFADALASLGLADTFDMLVVPSGYPSPKFVNLVVRRHGGRAYLFETSAARPDIAKSVADGLSEIGVERLDAVLVTHCHGDHGGGAGRLAERGYGAGEHAPVYLHSAGYRFLTHPAPAYLQETYELFLSRAHWGMLDYGAIPPAKMRAHPMRQQFAEYFARVPKSWLHFVDRGRLPDDIEAVFTPGHSHDCVLYFDPATGVAIPGDTILCTGTPEDPSSHSFVIPIFTSAGQMYSMAYERYLRTIAGLRQFFRTRPVRLVLPPHGRFAVTRPLDWVEFASAYFEGLYSAFRERFLPAHEGPFRVCDLTPFIPSAGAHRVSTPSHLGGMLCLLADEGWLAMEEDPDSRHLLFTVRALPPADYVTALVEDTSSPLDEYRAAPLSAPSVTS
;
A
#
# COMPACT_ATOMS: atom_id res chain seq x y z
N MET A 1 -9.83 16.51 6.61
CA MET A 1 -9.49 16.28 5.18
C MET A 1 -10.12 17.40 4.35
N ILE A 2 -9.47 17.83 3.26
CA ILE A 2 -10.01 18.84 2.32
C ILE A 2 -9.61 18.48 0.88
N PRO A 3 -10.31 18.95 -0.17
CA PRO A 3 -9.95 18.66 -1.55
C PRO A 3 -8.50 19.03 -1.87
N PHE A 4 -7.86 18.27 -2.77
CA PHE A 4 -6.44 18.46 -3.09
C PHE A 4 -6.08 19.89 -3.55
N ALA A 5 -6.89 20.46 -4.45
CA ALA A 5 -6.67 21.80 -4.97
C ALA A 5 -6.68 22.86 -3.85
N ASP A 6 -7.67 22.77 -2.95
CA ASP A 6 -7.81 23.68 -1.81
C ASP A 6 -6.63 23.54 -0.84
N ALA A 7 -6.21 22.31 -0.56
CA ALA A 7 -5.05 22.04 0.28
C ALA A 7 -3.77 22.66 -0.29
N LEU A 8 -3.46 22.37 -1.56
CA LEU A 8 -2.25 22.88 -2.20
C LEU A 8 -2.27 24.41 -2.29
N ALA A 9 -3.41 25.01 -2.66
CA ALA A 9 -3.57 26.46 -2.69
C ALA A 9 -3.38 27.10 -1.31
N SER A 10 -3.97 26.52 -0.25
CA SER A 10 -3.88 27.06 1.11
C SER A 10 -2.45 27.08 1.67
N LEU A 11 -1.58 26.21 1.16
CA LEU A 11 -0.17 26.12 1.57
C LEU A 11 0.79 26.83 0.60
N GLY A 12 0.28 27.44 -0.48
CA GLY A 12 1.10 28.08 -1.51
C GLY A 12 1.91 27.08 -2.36
N LEU A 13 1.38 25.86 -2.53
CA LEU A 13 2.07 24.73 -3.17
C LEU A 13 1.51 24.36 -4.55
N ALA A 14 0.56 25.13 -5.08
CA ALA A 14 -0.11 24.85 -6.36
C ALA A 14 0.85 24.82 -7.56
N ASP A 15 1.92 25.62 -7.55
CA ASP A 15 2.96 25.60 -8.60
C ASP A 15 4.06 24.56 -8.33
N THR A 16 4.03 23.91 -7.16
CA THR A 16 5.04 22.92 -6.74
C THR A 16 4.55 21.49 -6.96
N PHE A 17 3.24 21.25 -6.81
CA PHE A 17 2.65 19.93 -6.95
C PHE A 17 1.45 19.96 -7.90
N ASP A 18 1.48 19.09 -8.91
CA ASP A 18 0.32 18.78 -9.74
C ASP A 18 -0.27 17.42 -9.32
N MET A 19 -1.60 17.32 -9.31
CA MET A 19 -2.33 16.08 -9.06
C MET A 19 -2.95 15.58 -10.36
N LEU A 20 -2.45 14.44 -10.88
CA LEU A 20 -2.98 13.81 -12.08
C LEU A 20 -3.83 12.61 -11.70
N VAL A 21 -5.14 12.71 -11.89
CA VAL A 21 -6.05 11.61 -11.55
C VAL A 21 -6.36 10.81 -12.80
N VAL A 22 -5.89 9.57 -12.83
CA VAL A 22 -5.97 8.70 -14.01
C VAL A 22 -6.67 7.39 -13.65
N PRO A 23 -7.24 6.66 -14.64
CA PRO A 23 -7.72 5.32 -14.40
C PRO A 23 -6.61 4.44 -13.82
N SER A 24 -6.89 3.68 -12.76
CA SER A 24 -5.92 2.75 -12.14
C SER A 24 -5.68 1.51 -13.00
N GLY A 25 -6.65 1.17 -13.84
CA GLY A 25 -6.74 -0.11 -14.55
C GLY A 25 -7.57 -1.15 -13.83
N TYR A 26 -7.67 -1.07 -12.50
CA TYR A 26 -8.44 -1.99 -11.66
C TYR A 26 -9.96 -1.70 -11.69
N PRO A 27 -10.80 -2.72 -11.42
CA PRO A 27 -12.25 -2.50 -11.23
C PRO A 27 -12.56 -1.64 -10.00
N SER A 28 -11.71 -1.75 -8.97
CA SER A 28 -11.72 -0.96 -7.74
C SER A 28 -10.36 -1.08 -7.06
N PRO A 29 -9.73 0.03 -6.62
CA PRO A 29 -10.14 1.42 -6.88
C PRO A 29 -10.10 1.73 -8.38
N LYS A 30 -11.00 2.59 -8.87
CA LYS A 30 -11.12 2.90 -10.31
C LYS A 30 -10.07 3.90 -10.81
N PHE A 31 -9.58 4.74 -9.91
CA PHE A 31 -8.68 5.84 -10.20
C PHE A 31 -7.53 5.84 -9.22
N VAL A 32 -6.37 6.28 -9.69
CA VAL A 32 -5.17 6.55 -8.90
C VAL A 32 -4.74 8.00 -9.12
N ASN A 33 -4.25 8.62 -8.08
CA ASN A 33 -3.73 9.98 -8.06
C ASN A 33 -2.21 9.91 -8.20
N LEU A 34 -1.71 10.31 -9.36
CA LEU A 34 -0.28 10.52 -9.55
C LEU A 34 0.07 11.92 -9.06
N VAL A 35 1.18 12.05 -8.36
CA VAL A 35 1.67 13.35 -7.88
C VAL A 35 2.89 13.73 -8.71
N VAL A 36 2.92 14.95 -9.24
CA VAL A 36 4.11 15.51 -9.88
C VAL A 36 4.68 16.60 -8.99
N ARG A 37 5.91 16.42 -8.50
CA ARG A 37 6.66 17.46 -7.78
C ARG A 37 7.56 18.21 -8.75
N ARG A 38 7.49 19.54 -8.74
CA ARG A 38 8.39 20.45 -9.46
C ARG A 38 9.43 21.04 -8.52
N HIS A 39 10.70 20.99 -8.92
CA HIS A 39 11.77 21.62 -8.16
C HIS A 39 12.96 21.94 -9.04
N GLY A 40 13.44 23.20 -9.02
CA GLY A 40 14.64 23.58 -9.77
C GLY A 40 14.58 23.29 -11.28
N GLY A 41 13.39 23.36 -11.88
CA GLY A 41 13.15 23.01 -13.29
C GLY A 41 13.05 21.51 -13.58
N ARG A 42 13.11 20.67 -12.55
CA ARG A 42 12.94 19.21 -12.63
C ARG A 42 11.52 18.78 -12.29
N ALA A 43 11.11 17.63 -12.83
CA ALA A 43 9.82 16.99 -12.57
C ALA A 43 10.00 15.57 -12.04
N TYR A 44 9.44 15.31 -10.87
CA TYR A 44 9.43 14.00 -10.22
C TYR A 44 8.01 13.44 -10.19
N LEU A 45 7.82 12.27 -10.77
CA LEU A 45 6.53 11.61 -10.78
C LEU A 45 6.46 10.59 -9.65
N PHE A 46 5.41 10.66 -8.83
CA PHE A 46 5.08 9.64 -7.86
C PHE A 46 3.91 8.80 -8.39
N GLU A 47 4.11 7.49 -8.38
CA GLU A 47 3.21 6.49 -8.97
C GLU A 47 3.09 6.60 -10.50
N THR A 48 2.58 5.55 -11.14
CA THR A 48 2.66 5.42 -12.60
C THR A 48 1.40 4.86 -13.26
N SER A 49 0.40 4.45 -12.47
CA SER A 49 -0.74 3.67 -12.95
C SER A 49 -0.36 2.38 -13.68
N ALA A 50 -1.34 1.68 -14.23
CA ALA A 50 -1.14 0.49 -15.04
C ALA A 50 -0.55 0.82 -16.42
N ALA A 51 0.32 -0.05 -16.93
CA ALA A 51 0.94 0.04 -18.25
C ALA A 51 -0.01 -0.29 -19.42
N ARG A 52 -1.32 -0.37 -19.21
CA ARG A 52 -2.27 -0.59 -20.30
C ARG A 52 -2.18 0.56 -21.31
N PRO A 53 -2.21 0.30 -22.63
CA PRO A 53 -2.00 1.36 -23.63
C PRO A 53 -2.94 2.56 -23.50
N ASP A 54 -4.21 2.34 -23.20
CA ASP A 54 -5.20 3.42 -23.00
C ASP A 54 -4.90 4.28 -21.77
N ILE A 55 -4.44 3.65 -20.69
CA ILE A 55 -4.08 4.32 -19.44
C ILE A 55 -2.74 5.05 -19.58
N ALA A 56 -1.73 4.40 -20.16
CA ALA A 56 -0.45 5.02 -20.45
C ALA A 56 -0.61 6.27 -21.32
N LYS A 57 -1.53 6.24 -22.29
CA LYS A 57 -1.91 7.44 -23.06
C LYS A 57 -2.52 8.51 -22.17
N SER A 58 -3.50 8.16 -21.32
CA SER A 58 -4.12 9.11 -20.39
C SER A 58 -3.11 9.78 -19.45
N VAL A 59 -2.11 9.04 -18.96
CA VAL A 59 -1.02 9.57 -18.14
C VAL A 59 -0.13 10.51 -18.96
N ALA A 60 0.26 10.09 -20.17
CA ALA A 60 1.09 10.90 -21.06
C ALA A 60 0.41 12.21 -21.48
N ASP A 61 -0.89 12.18 -21.78
CA ASP A 61 -1.69 13.36 -22.11
C ASP A 61 -1.73 14.31 -20.90
N GLY A 62 -2.06 13.80 -19.70
CA GLY A 62 -2.11 14.60 -18.48
C GLY A 62 -0.78 15.25 -18.12
N LEU A 63 0.35 14.54 -18.32
CA LEU A 63 1.69 15.10 -18.14
C LEU A 63 1.98 16.23 -19.14
N SER A 64 1.58 16.08 -20.42
CA SER A 64 1.75 17.14 -21.42
C SER A 64 0.85 18.34 -21.15
N GLU A 65 -0.37 18.14 -20.65
CA GLU A 65 -1.29 19.23 -20.29
C GLU A 65 -0.71 20.13 -19.19
N ILE A 66 0.02 19.56 -18.23
CA ILE A 66 0.73 20.33 -17.20
C ILE A 66 2.14 20.76 -17.66
N GLY A 67 2.52 20.55 -18.92
CA GLY A 67 3.82 20.97 -19.46
C GLY A 67 5.02 20.16 -18.96
N VAL A 68 4.83 18.89 -18.61
CA VAL A 68 5.91 17.94 -18.26
C VAL A 68 6.25 17.10 -19.48
N GLU A 69 7.27 17.51 -20.21
CA GLU A 69 7.78 16.81 -21.40
C GLU A 69 8.83 15.75 -21.06
N ARG A 70 9.51 15.88 -19.92
CA ARG A 70 10.56 14.98 -19.46
C ARG A 70 10.45 14.77 -17.95
N LEU A 71 10.70 13.54 -17.50
CA LEU A 71 10.78 13.20 -16.08
C LEU A 71 12.24 13.09 -15.63
N ASP A 72 12.53 13.60 -14.44
CA ASP A 72 13.85 13.51 -13.80
C ASP A 72 13.95 12.32 -12.86
N ALA A 73 12.83 11.86 -12.30
CA ALA A 73 12.72 10.58 -11.62
C ALA A 73 11.28 10.07 -11.61
N VAL A 74 11.15 8.76 -11.44
CA VAL A 74 9.89 8.07 -11.13
C VAL A 74 10.03 7.44 -9.75
N LEU A 75 9.16 7.78 -8.81
CA LEU A 75 9.15 7.27 -7.44
C LEU A 75 7.91 6.42 -7.24
N VAL A 76 8.10 5.13 -7.01
CA VAL A 76 7.03 4.15 -6.81
C VAL A 76 6.90 3.87 -5.33
N THR A 77 5.71 3.97 -4.76
CA THR A 77 5.50 3.71 -3.33
C THR A 77 5.49 2.22 -3.02
N HIS A 78 4.95 1.41 -3.93
CA HIS A 78 4.91 -0.05 -3.83
C HIS A 78 4.56 -0.70 -5.18
N CYS A 79 4.70 -2.03 -5.25
CA CYS A 79 4.73 -2.75 -6.52
C CYS A 79 3.38 -3.07 -7.16
N HIS A 80 2.23 -2.64 -6.61
CA HIS A 80 0.94 -2.96 -7.24
C HIS A 80 0.80 -2.26 -8.60
N GLY A 81 -0.01 -2.86 -9.48
CA GLY A 81 -0.04 -2.51 -10.89
C GLY A 81 -0.48 -1.08 -11.17
N ASP A 82 -1.30 -0.48 -10.32
CA ASP A 82 -1.75 0.90 -10.40
C ASP A 82 -0.78 1.91 -9.78
N HIS A 83 0.33 1.43 -9.22
CA HIS A 83 1.37 2.27 -8.64
C HIS A 83 2.68 2.13 -9.42
N GLY A 84 3.19 0.90 -9.54
CA GLY A 84 4.45 0.61 -10.22
C GLY A 84 4.32 0.10 -11.66
N GLY A 85 3.10 -0.14 -12.15
CA GLY A 85 2.86 -0.82 -13.41
C GLY A 85 3.46 -0.11 -14.63
N GLY A 86 3.24 1.20 -14.73
CA GLY A 86 3.68 2.05 -15.84
C GLY A 86 5.13 2.50 -15.77
N ALA A 87 5.86 2.20 -14.68
CA ALA A 87 7.16 2.81 -14.38
C ALA A 87 8.20 2.67 -15.50
N GLY A 88 8.28 1.51 -16.14
CA GLY A 88 9.23 1.29 -17.24
C GLY A 88 8.95 2.20 -18.44
N ARG A 89 7.67 2.37 -18.80
CA ARG A 89 7.28 3.23 -19.93
C ARG A 89 7.44 4.71 -19.61
N LEU A 90 7.05 5.12 -18.40
CA LEU A 90 7.10 6.53 -18.03
C LEU A 90 8.54 7.01 -17.80
N ALA A 91 9.44 6.12 -17.35
CA ALA A 91 10.86 6.44 -17.22
C ALA A 91 11.50 6.89 -18.55
N GLU A 92 11.02 6.40 -19.70
CA GLU A 92 11.53 6.78 -21.02
C GLU A 92 10.99 8.14 -21.50
N ARG A 93 10.05 8.77 -20.77
CA ARG A 93 9.40 10.01 -21.21
C ARG A 93 10.39 11.17 -21.34
N GLY A 94 10.47 11.72 -22.55
CA GLY A 94 11.33 12.87 -22.87
C GLY A 94 12.79 12.49 -23.09
N TYR A 95 13.09 11.20 -23.24
CA TYR A 95 14.44 10.66 -23.46
C TYR A 95 14.61 10.08 -24.87
N GLY A 96 15.86 10.06 -25.35
CA GLY A 96 16.22 9.35 -26.57
C GLY A 96 16.17 7.83 -26.41
N ALA A 97 16.29 7.10 -27.52
CA ALA A 97 16.28 5.63 -27.48
C ALA A 97 17.39 5.09 -26.55
N GLY A 98 17.01 4.33 -25.53
CA GLY A 98 17.92 3.73 -24.55
C GLY A 98 18.28 4.61 -23.36
N GLU A 99 17.79 5.86 -23.31
CA GLU A 99 17.90 6.75 -22.16
C GLU A 99 16.60 6.74 -21.34
N HIS A 100 16.71 7.02 -20.05
CA HIS A 100 15.56 6.96 -19.14
C HIS A 100 15.83 7.78 -17.86
N ALA A 101 14.75 8.13 -17.16
CA ALA A 101 14.79 8.57 -15.77
C ALA A 101 15.08 7.38 -14.82
N PRO A 102 15.76 7.60 -13.68
CA PRO A 102 15.85 6.61 -12.62
C PRO A 102 14.48 6.27 -12.04
N VAL A 103 14.28 4.98 -11.71
CA VAL A 103 13.06 4.48 -11.06
C VAL A 103 13.39 4.09 -9.62
N TYR A 104 12.79 4.78 -8.67
CA TYR A 104 12.96 4.55 -7.24
C TYR A 104 11.85 3.66 -6.68
N LEU A 105 12.23 2.66 -5.90
CA LEU A 105 11.30 1.76 -5.19
C LEU A 105 12.00 1.09 -4.02
N HIS A 106 11.24 0.45 -3.13
CA HIS A 106 11.81 -0.42 -2.12
C HIS A 106 12.37 -1.71 -2.72
N SER A 107 13.52 -2.19 -2.23
CA SER A 107 14.17 -3.37 -2.79
C SER A 107 13.33 -4.65 -2.71
N ALA A 108 12.35 -4.74 -1.81
CA ALA A 108 11.42 -5.88 -1.75
C ALA A 108 10.48 -5.97 -2.97
N GLY A 109 10.21 -4.85 -3.66
CA GLY A 109 9.28 -4.76 -4.80
C GLY A 109 9.90 -5.07 -6.16
N TYR A 110 11.23 -5.16 -6.26
CA TYR A 110 11.93 -5.15 -7.56
C TYR A 110 11.52 -6.27 -8.52
N ARG A 111 11.15 -7.44 -7.99
CA ARG A 111 10.79 -8.61 -8.82
C ARG A 111 9.51 -8.37 -9.62
N PHE A 112 8.58 -7.59 -9.08
CA PHE A 112 7.31 -7.27 -9.73
C PHE A 112 7.52 -6.39 -10.96
N LEU A 113 8.44 -5.43 -10.88
CA LEU A 113 8.76 -4.52 -11.98
C LEU A 113 9.73 -5.15 -13.00
N THR A 114 10.67 -5.99 -12.56
CA THR A 114 11.70 -6.59 -13.44
C THR A 114 11.24 -7.87 -14.16
N HIS A 115 10.30 -8.60 -13.56
CA HIS A 115 9.77 -9.89 -14.04
C HIS A 115 8.24 -9.92 -13.94
N PRO A 116 7.54 -9.06 -14.70
CA PRO A 116 6.11 -8.85 -14.52
C PRO A 116 5.26 -10.10 -14.80
N ALA A 117 5.57 -10.89 -15.83
CA ALA A 117 4.78 -12.08 -16.16
C ALA A 117 4.80 -13.15 -15.04
N PRO A 118 5.97 -13.53 -14.47
CA PRO A 118 6.03 -14.37 -13.28
C PRO A 118 5.34 -13.76 -12.04
N ALA A 119 5.55 -12.47 -11.79
CA ALA A 119 4.96 -11.78 -10.64
C ALA A 119 3.42 -11.78 -10.69
N TYR A 120 2.86 -11.47 -11.86
CA TYR A 120 1.42 -11.54 -12.14
C TYR A 120 0.83 -12.95 -11.94
N LEU A 121 1.55 -13.99 -12.39
CA LEU A 121 1.12 -15.37 -12.20
C LEU A 121 1.00 -15.67 -10.71
N GLN A 122 2.01 -15.28 -9.94
CA GLN A 122 2.06 -15.47 -8.50
C GLN A 122 0.92 -14.72 -7.79
N GLU A 123 0.76 -13.40 -8.03
CA GLU A 123 -0.31 -12.60 -7.41
C GLU A 123 -1.70 -13.18 -7.69
N THR A 124 -1.95 -13.66 -8.91
CA THR A 124 -3.26 -14.20 -9.24
C THR A 124 -3.57 -15.47 -8.44
N TYR A 125 -2.61 -16.37 -8.31
CA TYR A 125 -2.80 -17.57 -7.47
C TYR A 125 -2.94 -17.20 -5.99
N GLU A 126 -2.13 -16.24 -5.52
CA GLU A 126 -2.23 -15.70 -4.17
C GLU A 126 -3.61 -15.08 -3.89
N LEU A 127 -4.22 -14.37 -4.85
CA LEU A 127 -5.57 -13.81 -4.69
C LEU A 127 -6.64 -14.89 -4.48
N PHE A 128 -6.60 -15.98 -5.27
CA PHE A 128 -7.55 -17.09 -5.10
C PHE A 128 -7.31 -17.83 -3.79
N LEU A 129 -6.04 -18.11 -3.48
CA LEU A 129 -5.65 -18.78 -2.25
C LEU A 129 -6.04 -17.95 -1.02
N SER A 130 -5.80 -16.63 -1.03
CA SER A 130 -6.15 -15.74 0.08
C SER A 130 -7.65 -15.70 0.33
N ARG A 131 -8.44 -15.60 -0.73
CA ARG A 131 -9.90 -15.66 -0.60
C ARG A 131 -10.39 -17.02 -0.10
N ALA A 132 -9.71 -18.12 -0.45
CA ALA A 132 -10.01 -19.43 0.10
C ALA A 132 -9.65 -19.52 1.59
N HIS A 133 -8.46 -19.04 1.96
CA HIS A 133 -7.99 -18.97 3.34
C HIS A 133 -8.98 -18.20 4.23
N TRP A 134 -9.57 -17.12 3.70
CA TRP A 134 -10.58 -16.32 4.40
C TRP A 134 -12.00 -16.91 4.36
N GLY A 135 -12.20 -18.07 3.74
CA GLY A 135 -13.51 -18.73 3.61
C GLY A 135 -14.49 -18.01 2.67
N MET A 136 -13.97 -17.17 1.75
CA MET A 136 -14.78 -16.44 0.77
C MET A 136 -15.01 -17.23 -0.53
N LEU A 137 -14.19 -18.24 -0.80
CA LEU A 137 -14.36 -19.16 -1.92
C LEU A 137 -13.90 -20.57 -1.53
N ASP A 138 -14.35 -21.57 -2.26
CA ASP A 138 -13.83 -22.93 -2.19
C ASP A 138 -12.78 -23.10 -3.30
N TYR A 139 -11.53 -23.35 -2.91
CA TYR A 139 -10.43 -23.44 -3.87
C TYR A 139 -10.54 -24.70 -4.75
N GLY A 140 -10.95 -25.83 -4.16
CA GLY A 140 -11.15 -27.10 -4.86
C GLY A 140 -12.29 -27.05 -5.87
N ALA A 141 -13.27 -26.18 -5.64
CA ALA A 141 -14.39 -25.96 -6.57
C ALA A 141 -14.02 -25.18 -7.84
N ILE A 142 -12.81 -24.59 -7.95
CA ILE A 142 -12.39 -23.81 -9.11
C ILE A 142 -11.24 -24.54 -9.85
N PRO A 143 -11.50 -25.19 -11.00
CA PRO A 143 -10.45 -25.85 -11.78
C PRO A 143 -9.32 -24.88 -12.19
N PRO A 144 -8.04 -25.33 -12.24
CA PRO A 144 -6.91 -24.47 -12.63
C PRO A 144 -7.08 -23.79 -14.00
N ALA A 145 -7.77 -24.44 -14.94
CA ALA A 145 -8.10 -23.85 -16.23
C ALA A 145 -9.02 -22.62 -16.09
N LYS A 146 -10.02 -22.69 -15.19
CA LYS A 146 -10.90 -21.55 -14.88
C LYS A 146 -10.16 -20.45 -14.13
N MET A 147 -9.23 -20.77 -13.23
CA MET A 147 -8.36 -19.77 -12.59
C MET A 147 -7.47 -19.05 -13.61
N ARG A 148 -6.89 -19.78 -14.58
CA ARG A 148 -6.07 -19.22 -15.67
C ARG A 148 -6.88 -18.36 -16.64
N ALA A 149 -8.10 -18.77 -16.94
CA ALA A 149 -9.01 -18.06 -17.86
C ALA A 149 -9.87 -17.01 -17.14
N HIS A 150 -9.72 -16.82 -15.83
CA HIS A 150 -10.59 -15.94 -15.07
C HIS A 150 -10.45 -14.49 -15.57
N PRO A 151 -11.55 -13.76 -15.84
CA PRO A 151 -11.47 -12.38 -16.34
C PRO A 151 -10.67 -11.45 -15.42
N MET A 152 -10.73 -11.67 -14.10
CA MET A 152 -9.89 -10.92 -13.15
C MET A 152 -8.39 -11.09 -13.43
N ARG A 153 -7.97 -12.20 -14.03
CA ARG A 153 -6.57 -12.49 -14.35
C ARG A 153 -6.16 -11.77 -15.64
N GLN A 154 -6.90 -11.98 -16.73
CA GLN A 154 -6.51 -11.50 -18.07
C GLN A 154 -6.22 -9.98 -18.13
N GLN A 155 -6.95 -9.17 -17.36
CA GLN A 155 -6.73 -7.72 -17.29
C GLN A 155 -5.32 -7.34 -16.76
N PHE A 156 -4.74 -8.09 -15.82
CA PHE A 156 -3.49 -7.71 -15.15
C PHE A 156 -2.22 -8.01 -15.97
N ALA A 157 -2.30 -8.82 -17.03
CA ALA A 157 -1.14 -9.16 -17.86
C ALA A 157 -0.53 -7.93 -18.57
N GLU A 158 -1.33 -6.89 -18.79
CA GLU A 158 -0.91 -5.64 -19.42
C GLU A 158 -0.66 -4.51 -18.41
N TYR A 159 -0.77 -4.78 -17.10
CA TYR A 159 -0.61 -3.74 -16.08
C TYR A 159 0.83 -3.36 -15.84
N PHE A 160 1.77 -4.25 -16.16
CA PHE A 160 3.18 -4.03 -15.86
C PHE A 160 4.01 -3.90 -17.14
N ALA A 161 4.65 -2.75 -17.29
CA ALA A 161 5.78 -2.57 -18.17
C ALA A 161 7.04 -3.05 -17.45
N ARG A 162 7.83 -3.90 -18.11
CA ARG A 162 9.11 -4.35 -17.57
C ARG A 162 10.03 -3.16 -17.35
N VAL A 163 10.64 -3.08 -16.17
CA VAL A 163 11.72 -2.16 -15.86
C VAL A 163 13.04 -2.92 -15.84
N PRO A 164 14.03 -2.57 -16.68
CA PRO A 164 15.38 -3.11 -16.58
C PRO A 164 15.97 -2.87 -15.17
N LYS A 165 16.60 -3.89 -14.60
CA LYS A 165 17.16 -3.81 -13.24
C LYS A 165 18.18 -2.67 -13.09
N SER A 166 18.90 -2.34 -14.16
CA SER A 166 19.88 -1.24 -14.19
C SER A 166 19.25 0.15 -14.05
N TRP A 167 17.93 0.29 -14.19
CA TRP A 167 17.22 1.56 -14.03
C TRP A 167 16.75 1.79 -12.60
N LEU A 168 16.82 0.75 -11.77
CA LEU A 168 16.24 0.75 -10.43
C LEU A 168 17.21 1.33 -9.39
N HIS A 169 16.67 2.20 -8.56
CA HIS A 169 17.33 2.75 -7.38
C HIS A 169 16.53 2.33 -6.14
N PHE A 170 17.20 1.66 -5.21
CA PHE A 170 16.55 1.13 -4.01
C PHE A 170 16.55 2.14 -2.88
N VAL A 171 15.36 2.54 -2.44
CA VAL A 171 15.19 3.61 -1.45
C VAL A 171 15.64 3.21 -0.05
N ASP A 172 15.69 1.91 0.24
CA ASP A 172 16.25 1.32 1.46
C ASP A 172 17.80 1.30 1.48
N ARG A 173 18.46 1.74 0.40
CA ARG A 173 19.93 1.64 0.25
C ARG A 173 20.60 2.88 -0.35
N GLY A 174 19.82 3.88 -0.78
CA GLY A 174 20.31 4.96 -1.62
C GLY A 174 19.84 6.34 -1.19
N ARG A 175 20.51 7.37 -1.72
CA ARG A 175 19.99 8.74 -1.66
C ARG A 175 18.91 8.93 -2.72
N LEU A 176 17.82 9.55 -2.30
CA LEU A 176 16.72 9.98 -3.15
C LEU A 176 17.03 11.35 -3.78
N PRO A 177 16.29 11.76 -4.83
CA PRO A 177 16.48 13.06 -5.45
C PRO A 177 16.01 14.21 -4.53
N ASP A 178 16.71 15.34 -4.61
CA ASP A 178 16.36 16.64 -4.00
C ASP A 178 15.84 16.56 -2.54
N ASP A 179 16.59 15.85 -1.70
CA ASP A 179 16.35 15.68 -0.25
C ASP A 179 14.99 15.05 0.13
N ILE A 180 14.31 14.43 -0.83
CA ILE A 180 13.14 13.58 -0.53
C ILE A 180 13.61 12.46 0.41
N GLU A 181 12.80 12.16 1.42
CA GLU A 181 13.01 11.05 2.34
C GLU A 181 12.04 9.90 2.02
N ALA A 182 12.48 8.66 2.22
CA ALA A 182 11.63 7.48 2.21
C ALA A 182 11.48 6.93 3.62
N VAL A 183 10.25 6.61 4.00
CA VAL A 183 9.91 5.94 5.24
C VAL A 183 9.27 4.61 4.88
N PHE A 184 9.87 3.51 5.32
CA PHE A 184 9.34 2.17 5.06
C PHE A 184 8.03 1.97 5.83
N THR A 185 6.96 1.58 5.15
CA THR A 185 5.62 1.45 5.74
C THR A 185 4.96 0.11 5.39
N PRO A 186 5.60 -1.03 5.72
CA PRO A 186 5.13 -2.34 5.31
C PRO A 186 3.78 -2.69 5.95
N GLY A 187 3.09 -3.64 5.31
CA GLY A 187 1.91 -4.30 5.86
C GLY A 187 0.82 -4.44 4.80
N HIS A 188 0.44 -3.34 4.13
CA HIS A 188 -0.42 -3.40 2.94
C HIS A 188 0.23 -4.25 1.83
N SER A 189 1.45 -3.86 1.46
CA SER A 189 2.42 -4.67 0.71
C SER A 189 3.72 -4.73 1.51
N HIS A 190 4.56 -5.71 1.21
CA HIS A 190 5.87 -5.82 1.86
C HIS A 190 6.79 -4.65 1.51
N ASP A 191 6.61 -4.04 0.34
CA ASP A 191 7.51 -3.05 -0.22
C ASP A 191 6.99 -1.60 -0.12
N CYS A 192 5.93 -1.36 0.67
CA CYS A 192 5.35 -0.05 0.86
C CYS A 192 6.32 0.97 1.45
N VAL A 193 6.33 2.17 0.86
CA VAL A 193 7.12 3.31 1.29
C VAL A 193 6.25 4.57 1.24
N LEU A 194 6.35 5.39 2.28
CA LEU A 194 5.91 6.77 2.28
C LEU A 194 7.07 7.67 1.86
N TYR A 195 6.88 8.50 0.85
CA TYR A 195 7.82 9.56 0.51
C TYR A 195 7.47 10.85 1.25
N PHE A 196 8.47 11.57 1.71
CA PHE A 196 8.32 12.85 2.41
C PHE A 196 9.25 13.89 1.79
N ASP A 197 8.71 15.06 1.45
CA ASP A 197 9.47 16.23 1.03
C ASP A 197 9.62 17.18 2.24
N PRO A 198 10.79 17.22 2.91
CA PRO A 198 10.98 18.04 4.10
C PRO A 198 10.89 19.54 3.82
N ALA A 199 11.18 19.97 2.60
CA ALA A 199 11.16 21.38 2.24
C ALA A 199 9.74 21.94 2.20
N THR A 200 8.77 21.11 1.80
CA THR A 200 7.36 21.52 1.65
C THR A 200 6.47 21.01 2.78
N GLY A 201 6.90 19.95 3.47
CA GLY A 201 6.11 19.25 4.48
C GLY A 201 5.07 18.31 3.88
N VAL A 202 5.20 17.92 2.60
CA VAL A 202 4.27 17.05 1.89
C VAL A 202 4.70 15.59 2.00
N ALA A 203 3.77 14.71 2.33
CA ALA A 203 3.95 13.26 2.36
C ALA A 203 3.07 12.56 1.32
N ILE A 204 3.63 11.54 0.65
CA ILE A 204 2.98 10.73 -0.38
C ILE A 204 3.05 9.28 0.11
N PRO A 205 1.96 8.74 0.70
CA PRO A 205 2.01 7.55 1.55
C PRO A 205 1.87 6.22 0.78
N GLY A 206 1.58 6.28 -0.52
CA GLY A 206 1.06 5.14 -1.25
C GLY A 206 -0.22 4.61 -0.58
N ASP A 207 -0.45 3.31 -0.70
CA ASP A 207 -1.64 2.69 -0.15
C ASP A 207 -1.65 2.56 1.37
N THR A 208 -0.56 2.96 2.04
CA THR A 208 -0.51 3.02 3.51
C THR A 208 -1.62 3.90 4.08
N ILE A 209 -1.94 5.02 3.45
CA ILE A 209 -2.98 5.96 3.92
C ILE A 209 -3.92 6.25 2.77
N LEU A 210 -5.16 5.76 2.88
CA LEU A 210 -6.20 5.94 1.87
C LEU A 210 -7.35 6.82 2.37
N CYS A 211 -7.99 7.49 1.41
CA CYS A 211 -9.17 8.31 1.66
C CYS A 211 -10.26 7.98 0.62
N THR A 212 -11.51 8.26 0.98
CA THR A 212 -12.67 8.18 0.08
C THR A 212 -13.54 9.41 0.22
N GLY A 213 -14.65 9.46 -0.51
CA GLY A 213 -15.59 10.57 -0.58
C GLY A 213 -15.53 11.31 -1.92
N THR A 214 -16.41 12.29 -2.07
CA THR A 214 -16.57 13.07 -3.30
C THR A 214 -16.41 14.57 -3.02
N PRO A 215 -15.66 15.34 -3.82
CA PRO A 215 -15.48 16.78 -3.61
C PRO A 215 -16.79 17.59 -3.58
N GLU A 216 -17.84 17.10 -4.25
CA GLU A 216 -19.16 17.73 -4.29
C GLU A 216 -19.88 17.66 -2.94
N ASP A 217 -19.50 16.70 -2.10
CA ASP A 217 -19.95 16.59 -0.70
C ASP A 217 -18.71 16.38 0.18
N PRO A 218 -18.01 17.46 0.58
CA PRO A 218 -16.83 17.36 1.41
C PRO A 218 -17.07 16.67 2.75
N SER A 219 -18.31 16.57 3.23
CA SER A 219 -18.64 15.86 4.47
C SER A 219 -18.63 14.34 4.31
N SER A 220 -18.65 13.83 3.07
CA SER A 220 -18.58 12.40 2.74
C SER A 220 -17.20 11.77 2.90
N HIS A 221 -16.17 12.57 3.23
CA HIS A 221 -14.82 12.05 3.33
C HIS A 221 -14.69 11.02 4.45
N SER A 222 -13.90 9.98 4.21
CA SER A 222 -13.57 9.00 5.24
C SER A 222 -12.18 8.43 5.00
N PHE A 223 -11.54 7.98 6.06
CA PHE A 223 -10.33 7.18 5.96
C PHE A 223 -10.67 5.74 5.58
N VAL A 224 -9.72 5.09 4.92
CA VAL A 224 -9.82 3.69 4.52
C VAL A 224 -8.53 2.98 4.93
N ILE A 225 -8.67 1.78 5.50
CA ILE A 225 -7.54 0.87 5.70
C ILE A 225 -7.44 -0.02 4.45
N PRO A 226 -6.26 -0.04 3.79
CA PRO A 226 -6.05 -0.83 2.58
C PRO A 226 -6.09 -2.32 2.90
N ILE A 227 -6.41 -3.15 1.92
CA ILE A 227 -6.37 -4.62 2.05
C ILE A 227 -4.93 -5.10 2.36
N PHE A 228 -4.75 -6.16 3.13
CA PHE A 228 -3.43 -6.79 3.26
C PHE A 228 -3.17 -7.77 2.13
N THR A 229 -2.09 -7.55 1.39
CA THR A 229 -1.66 -8.44 0.32
C THR A 229 -0.55 -9.36 0.79
N SER A 230 -0.64 -10.64 0.42
CA SER A 230 0.40 -11.66 0.67
C SER A 230 1.55 -11.60 -0.34
N ALA A 231 1.54 -10.59 -1.23
CA ALA A 231 2.57 -10.35 -2.23
C ALA A 231 3.93 -10.08 -1.55
N GLY A 232 4.74 -11.13 -1.40
CA GLY A 232 6.05 -11.05 -0.74
C GLY A 232 6.03 -11.07 0.80
N GLN A 233 4.92 -11.43 1.44
CA GLN A 233 4.83 -11.56 2.90
C GLN A 233 3.73 -12.54 3.36
N MET A 234 3.85 -13.08 4.57
CA MET A 234 2.81 -13.92 5.20
C MET A 234 1.71 -13.05 5.84
N TYR A 235 0.50 -13.59 6.07
CA TYR A 235 -0.61 -12.81 6.65
C TYR A 235 -0.32 -12.27 8.04
N SER A 236 0.27 -13.09 8.91
CA SER A 236 0.65 -12.68 10.27
C SER A 236 1.64 -11.52 10.21
N MET A 237 2.66 -11.65 9.36
CA MET A 237 3.64 -10.58 9.13
C MET A 237 3.00 -9.31 8.56
N ALA A 238 2.06 -9.42 7.62
CA ALA A 238 1.37 -8.25 7.06
C ALA A 238 0.61 -7.49 8.15
N TYR A 239 -0.11 -8.20 9.01
CA TYR A 239 -0.85 -7.62 10.12
C TYR A 239 0.07 -6.98 11.16
N GLU A 240 1.06 -7.73 11.65
CA GLU A 240 2.03 -7.23 12.64
C GLU A 240 2.75 -5.98 12.12
N ARG A 241 3.29 -6.06 10.89
CA ARG A 241 4.02 -4.95 10.28
C ARG A 241 3.15 -3.73 10.07
N TYR A 242 1.88 -3.90 9.71
CA TYR A 242 0.98 -2.76 9.56
C TYR A 242 0.70 -2.07 10.90
N LEU A 243 0.50 -2.82 11.99
CA LEU A 243 0.35 -2.24 13.33
C LEU A 243 1.62 -1.47 13.75
N ARG A 244 2.80 -2.05 13.49
CA ARG A 244 4.09 -1.36 13.72
C ARG A 244 4.26 -0.14 12.81
N THR A 245 3.75 -0.17 11.58
CA THR A 245 3.70 0.98 10.67
C THR A 245 2.82 2.09 11.26
N ILE A 246 1.67 1.78 11.86
CA ILE A 246 0.83 2.78 12.56
C ILE A 246 1.62 3.42 13.71
N ALA A 247 2.31 2.63 14.53
CA ALA A 247 3.16 3.11 15.61
C ALA A 247 4.29 4.03 15.10
N GLY A 248 4.99 3.60 14.04
CA GLY A 248 6.05 4.35 13.37
C GLY A 248 5.55 5.66 12.79
N LEU A 249 4.39 5.65 12.11
CA LEU A 249 3.77 6.86 11.55
C LEU A 249 3.30 7.83 12.64
N ARG A 250 2.82 7.33 13.79
CA ARG A 250 2.52 8.18 14.95
C ARG A 250 3.75 8.99 15.37
N GLN A 251 4.90 8.33 15.51
CA GLN A 251 6.14 8.99 15.90
C GLN A 251 6.65 9.91 14.80
N PHE A 252 6.58 9.49 13.54
CA PHE A 252 6.96 10.29 12.40
C PHE A 252 6.16 11.60 12.32
N PHE A 253 4.82 11.53 12.39
CA PHE A 253 3.97 12.72 12.33
C PHE A 253 4.08 13.64 13.56
N ARG A 254 4.53 13.12 14.71
CA ARG A 254 4.83 13.94 15.90
C ARG A 254 6.17 14.67 15.81
N THR A 255 7.13 14.10 15.09
CA THR A 255 8.52 14.59 15.07
C THR A 255 8.91 15.29 13.78
N ARG A 256 8.16 15.07 12.69
CA ARG A 256 8.38 15.71 11.39
C ARG A 256 7.29 16.74 11.12
N PRO A 257 7.63 17.85 10.45
CA PRO A 257 6.68 18.92 10.13
C PRO A 257 5.80 18.54 8.92
N VAL A 258 5.05 17.45 9.02
CA VAL A 258 4.12 17.03 7.96
C VAL A 258 2.91 17.97 7.97
N ARG A 259 2.77 18.74 6.91
CA ARG A 259 1.68 19.71 6.70
C ARG A 259 0.55 19.13 5.86
N LEU A 260 0.88 18.18 4.98
CA LEU A 260 -0.07 17.62 4.04
C LEU A 260 0.29 16.18 3.67
N VAL A 261 -0.71 15.30 3.60
CA VAL A 261 -0.59 13.96 3.00
C VAL A 261 -1.43 13.91 1.74
N LEU A 262 -0.88 13.34 0.67
CA LEU A 262 -1.52 13.17 -0.64
C LEU A 262 -1.74 11.68 -0.95
N PRO A 263 -2.87 11.08 -0.50
CA PRO A 263 -3.21 9.69 -0.80
C PRO A 263 -3.33 9.39 -2.30
N PRO A 264 -2.91 8.20 -2.75
CA PRO A 264 -3.04 7.78 -4.14
C PRO A 264 -4.49 7.45 -4.53
N HIS A 265 -5.39 7.24 -3.57
CA HIS A 265 -6.81 7.04 -3.83
C HIS A 265 -7.69 8.01 -3.03
N GLY A 266 -8.84 8.34 -3.61
CA GLY A 266 -9.74 9.37 -3.09
C GLY A 266 -9.49 10.74 -3.72
N ARG A 267 -10.13 11.77 -3.17
CA ARG A 267 -10.10 13.15 -3.72
C ARG A 267 -9.68 14.20 -2.70
N PHE A 268 -9.23 13.76 -1.53
CA PHE A 268 -8.95 14.61 -0.40
C PHE A 268 -7.52 14.43 0.09
N ALA A 269 -6.91 15.54 0.46
CA ALA A 269 -5.67 15.56 1.21
C ALA A 269 -5.94 15.46 2.72
N VAL A 270 -4.99 14.86 3.44
CA VAL A 270 -5.01 14.79 4.90
C VAL A 270 -4.18 15.93 5.47
N THR A 271 -4.84 16.90 6.09
CA THR A 271 -4.21 18.07 6.74
C THR A 271 -3.88 17.83 8.21
N ARG A 272 -4.42 16.75 8.80
CA ARG A 272 -4.19 16.32 10.17
C ARG A 272 -3.80 14.84 10.16
N PRO A 273 -2.54 14.49 9.84
CA PRO A 273 -2.13 13.11 9.64
C PRO A 273 -2.26 12.23 10.90
N LEU A 274 -2.21 12.81 12.09
CA LEU A 274 -2.45 12.08 13.34
C LEU A 274 -3.89 11.56 13.46
N ASP A 275 -4.88 12.21 12.84
CA ASP A 275 -6.26 11.72 12.84
C ASP A 275 -6.36 10.36 12.13
N TRP A 276 -5.54 10.14 11.10
CA TRP A 276 -5.48 8.84 10.42
C TRP A 276 -4.87 7.77 11.33
N VAL A 277 -3.83 8.11 12.10
CA VAL A 277 -3.20 7.18 13.06
C VAL A 277 -4.21 6.77 14.13
N GLU A 278 -4.94 7.74 14.69
CA GLU A 278 -6.00 7.49 15.69
C GLU A 278 -7.10 6.61 15.11
N PHE A 279 -7.59 6.94 13.90
CA PHE A 279 -8.56 6.13 13.18
C PHE A 279 -8.07 4.69 12.95
N ALA A 280 -6.85 4.51 12.45
CA ALA A 280 -6.30 3.19 12.15
C ALA A 280 -6.11 2.36 13.42
N SER A 281 -5.61 2.97 14.51
CA SER A 281 -5.47 2.33 15.81
C SER A 281 -6.83 1.84 16.32
N ALA A 282 -7.82 2.73 16.36
CA ALA A 282 -9.18 2.41 16.82
C ALA A 282 -9.85 1.35 15.94
N TYR A 283 -9.58 1.33 14.63
CA TYR A 283 -10.08 0.31 13.71
C TYR A 283 -9.59 -1.09 14.10
N PHE A 284 -8.28 -1.28 14.30
CA PHE A 284 -7.73 -2.59 14.64
C PHE A 284 -8.06 -3.02 16.08
N GLU A 285 -8.08 -2.09 17.03
CA GLU A 285 -8.57 -2.34 18.39
C GLU A 285 -10.04 -2.78 18.39
N GLY A 286 -10.88 -2.14 17.57
CA GLY A 286 -12.28 -2.52 17.39
C GLY A 286 -12.47 -3.90 16.77
N LEU A 287 -11.66 -4.28 15.77
CA LEU A 287 -11.66 -5.64 15.23
C LEU A 287 -11.30 -6.68 16.30
N TYR A 288 -10.25 -6.39 17.08
CA TYR A 288 -9.75 -7.29 18.10
C TYR A 288 -10.70 -7.44 19.28
N SER A 289 -11.27 -6.34 19.79
CA SER A 289 -12.33 -6.36 20.81
C SER A 289 -13.54 -7.16 20.32
N ALA A 290 -14.00 -6.94 19.08
CA ALA A 290 -15.12 -7.70 18.54
C ALA A 290 -14.84 -9.22 18.45
N PHE A 291 -13.62 -9.61 18.06
CA PHE A 291 -13.20 -11.00 18.11
C PHE A 291 -13.20 -11.54 19.55
N ARG A 292 -12.50 -10.88 20.46
CA ARG A 292 -12.26 -11.36 21.82
C ARG A 292 -13.52 -11.36 22.70
N GLU A 293 -14.31 -10.30 22.63
CA GLU A 293 -15.37 -9.99 23.60
C GLU A 293 -16.76 -10.35 23.09
N ARG A 294 -16.93 -10.50 21.77
CA ARG A 294 -18.24 -10.83 21.16
C ARG A 294 -18.23 -12.16 20.45
N PHE A 295 -17.20 -12.45 19.64
CA PHE A 295 -17.13 -13.71 18.89
C PHE A 295 -16.74 -14.88 19.80
N LEU A 296 -15.61 -14.80 20.53
CA LEU A 296 -15.14 -15.92 21.35
C LEU A 296 -16.15 -16.41 22.40
N PRO A 297 -16.91 -15.55 23.11
CA PRO A 297 -17.94 -16.02 24.06
C PRO A 297 -19.17 -16.65 23.38
N ALA A 298 -19.37 -16.40 22.09
CA ALA A 298 -20.54 -16.85 21.34
C ALA A 298 -20.25 -18.04 20.42
N HIS A 299 -18.99 -18.51 20.36
CA HIS A 299 -18.55 -19.54 19.43
C HIS A 299 -17.83 -20.68 20.17
N GLU A 300 -18.20 -21.92 19.86
CA GLU A 300 -17.54 -23.12 20.38
C GLU A 300 -16.91 -23.92 19.23
N GLY A 301 -15.69 -24.44 19.45
CA GLY A 301 -14.99 -25.28 18.49
C GLY A 301 -14.23 -24.50 17.40
N PRO A 302 -13.76 -25.21 16.35
CA PRO A 302 -13.03 -24.59 15.24
C PRO A 302 -13.87 -23.56 14.48
N PHE A 303 -13.22 -22.54 13.93
CA PHE A 303 -13.87 -21.49 13.13
C PHE A 303 -12.99 -21.01 11.98
N ARG A 304 -13.60 -20.35 11.01
CA ARG A 304 -12.93 -19.69 9.87
C ARG A 304 -12.98 -18.18 10.03
N VAL A 305 -12.17 -17.49 9.25
CA VAL A 305 -12.18 -16.02 9.16
C VAL A 305 -13.58 -15.47 8.86
N CYS A 306 -14.29 -16.08 7.90
CA CYS A 306 -15.61 -15.60 7.49
C CYS A 306 -16.67 -15.68 8.60
N ASP A 307 -16.50 -16.59 9.58
CA ASP A 307 -17.44 -16.76 10.70
C ASP A 307 -17.40 -15.57 11.68
N LEU A 308 -16.32 -14.77 11.68
CA LEU A 308 -16.21 -13.53 12.46
C LEU A 308 -16.94 -12.35 11.81
N THR A 309 -17.18 -12.39 10.49
CA THR A 309 -17.73 -11.26 9.72
C THR A 309 -19.02 -10.68 10.30
N PRO A 310 -20.01 -11.48 10.77
CA PRO A 310 -21.25 -10.96 11.36
C PRO A 310 -21.03 -10.17 12.66
N PHE A 311 -19.90 -10.38 13.35
CA PHE A 311 -19.58 -9.71 14.61
C PHE A 311 -18.85 -8.39 14.38
N ILE A 312 -18.22 -8.21 13.24
CA ILE A 312 -17.54 -6.96 12.91
C ILE A 312 -18.60 -5.95 12.43
N PRO A 313 -18.78 -4.81 13.13
CA PRO A 313 -19.61 -3.74 12.61
C PRO A 313 -19.07 -3.40 11.22
N SER A 314 -19.93 -3.27 10.21
CA SER A 314 -19.52 -2.83 8.88
C SER A 314 -19.06 -1.37 8.96
N ALA A 315 -17.84 -1.15 9.46
CA ALA A 315 -17.27 0.14 9.80
C ALA A 315 -16.79 0.87 8.53
N GLY A 316 -17.64 0.96 7.51
CA GLY A 316 -17.32 1.58 6.23
C GLY A 316 -16.18 0.90 5.45
N ALA A 317 -15.59 -0.18 5.97
CA ALA A 317 -14.50 -0.88 5.32
C ALA A 317 -14.99 -1.61 4.07
N HIS A 318 -14.18 -1.56 3.01
CA HIS A 318 -14.44 -2.27 1.77
C HIS A 318 -14.64 -3.78 2.06
N ARG A 319 -15.60 -4.42 1.37
CA ARG A 319 -16.02 -5.83 1.61
C ARG A 319 -14.89 -6.86 1.56
N VAL A 320 -13.73 -6.50 1.01
CA VAL A 320 -12.56 -7.37 0.87
C VAL A 320 -11.45 -7.05 1.88
N SER A 321 -11.36 -5.82 2.41
CA SER A 321 -10.29 -5.44 3.33
C SER A 321 -10.46 -6.09 4.70
N THR A 322 -11.68 -6.05 5.27
CA THR A 322 -11.95 -6.62 6.60
C THR A 322 -11.57 -8.11 6.71
N PRO A 323 -11.96 -9.00 5.77
CA PRO A 323 -11.49 -10.39 5.81
C PRO A 323 -9.96 -10.54 5.79
N SER A 324 -9.24 -9.70 5.05
CA SER A 324 -7.78 -9.74 5.03
C SER A 324 -7.16 -9.35 6.38
N HIS A 325 -7.74 -8.37 7.06
CA HIS A 325 -7.29 -7.94 8.39
C HIS A 325 -7.59 -8.98 9.45
N LEU A 326 -8.79 -9.56 9.43
CA LEU A 326 -9.16 -10.65 10.34
C LEU A 326 -8.28 -11.88 10.11
N GLY A 327 -8.04 -12.26 8.85
CA GLY A 327 -7.13 -13.36 8.51
C GLY A 327 -5.71 -13.11 9.03
N GLY A 328 -5.16 -11.90 8.81
CA GLY A 328 -3.85 -11.51 9.34
C GLY A 328 -3.79 -11.56 10.87
N MET A 329 -4.81 -11.03 11.56
CA MET A 329 -4.92 -11.06 13.02
C MET A 329 -4.92 -12.50 13.56
N LEU A 330 -5.75 -13.37 12.99
CA LEU A 330 -5.89 -14.76 13.45
C LEU A 330 -4.62 -15.57 13.17
N CYS A 331 -3.98 -15.38 12.02
CA CYS A 331 -2.68 -15.98 11.72
C CYS A 331 -1.60 -15.52 12.71
N LEU A 332 -1.55 -14.22 13.05
CA LEU A 332 -0.59 -13.72 14.03
C LEU A 332 -0.84 -14.33 15.42
N LEU A 333 -2.09 -14.39 15.88
CA LEU A 333 -2.44 -15.04 17.14
C LEU A 333 -2.13 -16.54 17.14
N ALA A 334 -2.18 -17.21 15.99
CA ALA A 334 -1.76 -18.60 15.85
C ALA A 334 -0.24 -18.75 15.94
N ASP A 335 0.53 -17.88 15.28
CA ASP A 335 2.00 -17.87 15.34
C ASP A 335 2.50 -17.63 16.78
N GLU A 336 1.79 -16.84 17.57
CA GLU A 336 2.07 -16.62 19.00
C GLU A 336 1.54 -17.71 19.93
N GLY A 337 0.81 -18.70 19.39
CA GLY A 337 0.34 -19.86 20.15
C GLY A 337 -0.99 -19.68 20.89
N TRP A 338 -1.68 -18.53 20.73
CA TRP A 338 -3.02 -18.32 21.28
C TRP A 338 -4.08 -19.16 20.54
N LEU A 339 -3.87 -19.38 19.25
CA LEU A 339 -4.70 -20.21 18.40
C LEU A 339 -3.91 -21.41 17.84
N ALA A 340 -4.59 -22.52 17.57
CA ALA A 340 -4.14 -23.49 16.58
C ALA A 340 -4.66 -23.07 15.21
N MET A 341 -3.89 -23.33 14.16
CA MET A 341 -4.30 -23.10 12.78
C MET A 341 -4.09 -24.39 11.98
N GLU A 342 -5.14 -24.81 11.27
CA GLU A 342 -5.12 -25.97 10.37
C GLU A 342 -5.65 -25.54 8.99
N GLU A 343 -5.04 -26.03 7.91
CA GLU A 343 -5.51 -25.78 6.55
C GLU A 343 -6.23 -27.03 6.03
N ASP A 344 -7.48 -26.87 5.61
CA ASP A 344 -8.21 -27.92 4.91
C ASP A 344 -7.60 -28.15 3.51
N PRO A 345 -7.11 -29.36 3.18
CA PRO A 345 -6.33 -29.59 1.98
C PRO A 345 -7.14 -29.43 0.67
N ASP A 346 -8.45 -29.60 0.73
CA ASP A 346 -9.33 -29.60 -0.44
C ASP A 346 -9.86 -28.18 -0.75
N SER A 347 -10.48 -27.56 0.25
CA SER A 347 -11.05 -26.21 0.16
C SER A 347 -10.01 -25.11 0.32
N ARG A 348 -8.85 -25.43 0.91
CA ARG A 348 -7.82 -24.48 1.37
C ARG A 348 -8.31 -23.54 2.47
N HIS A 349 -9.42 -23.83 3.15
CA HIS A 349 -9.88 -22.95 4.24
C HIS A 349 -8.94 -23.05 5.44
N LEU A 350 -8.66 -21.92 6.09
CA LEU A 350 -7.98 -21.92 7.38
C LEU A 350 -9.00 -22.07 8.51
N LEU A 351 -8.79 -23.07 9.34
CA LEU A 351 -9.54 -23.36 10.55
C LEU A 351 -8.69 -22.98 11.76
N PHE A 352 -9.30 -22.21 12.66
CA PHE A 352 -8.67 -21.74 13.90
C PHE A 352 -9.35 -22.37 15.09
N THR A 353 -8.57 -22.81 16.07
CA THR A 353 -9.07 -23.31 17.36
C THR A 353 -8.41 -22.56 18.50
N VAL A 354 -9.20 -22.04 19.44
CA VAL A 354 -8.65 -21.33 20.61
C VAL A 354 -7.88 -22.30 21.50
N ARG A 355 -6.59 -21.99 21.75
CA ARG A 355 -5.77 -22.72 22.72
C ARG A 355 -5.76 -22.02 24.09
N ALA A 356 -5.67 -20.70 24.05
CA ALA A 356 -5.73 -19.84 25.22
C ALA A 356 -6.38 -18.51 24.83
N LEU A 357 -6.94 -17.81 25.82
CA LEU A 357 -7.48 -16.47 25.60
C LEU A 357 -6.31 -15.49 25.45
N PRO A 358 -6.16 -14.79 24.31
CA PRO A 358 -5.09 -13.81 24.14
C PRO A 358 -5.24 -12.61 25.11
N PRO A 359 -4.24 -11.73 25.28
CA PRO A 359 -4.30 -10.57 26.21
C PRO A 359 -5.29 -9.48 25.78
N ALA A 360 -5.88 -8.72 26.72
CA ALA A 360 -6.95 -7.75 26.37
C ALA A 360 -6.44 -6.57 25.56
N ASP A 361 -5.21 -6.20 25.85
CA ASP A 361 -4.45 -5.08 25.32
C ASP A 361 -3.52 -5.50 24.17
N TYR A 362 -3.68 -6.70 23.60
CA TYR A 362 -2.75 -7.25 22.61
C TYR A 362 -2.46 -6.31 21.43
N VAL A 363 -3.51 -5.80 20.77
CA VAL A 363 -3.35 -4.86 19.65
C VAL A 363 -2.83 -3.50 20.11
N THR A 364 -3.32 -2.99 21.25
CA THR A 364 -2.87 -1.72 21.81
C THR A 364 -1.37 -1.77 22.11
N ALA A 365 -0.88 -2.86 22.71
CA ALA A 365 0.54 -3.07 22.98
C ALA A 365 1.38 -3.02 21.69
N LEU A 366 0.94 -3.67 20.60
CA LEU A 366 1.64 -3.64 19.31
C LEU A 366 1.64 -2.26 18.64
N VAL A 367 0.55 -1.50 18.77
CA VAL A 367 0.41 -0.16 18.18
C VAL A 367 1.10 0.91 19.03
N GLU A 368 1.31 0.67 20.31
CA GLU A 368 2.09 1.53 21.22
C GLU A 368 3.57 1.17 21.23
N ASP A 369 3.94 -0.03 20.79
CA ASP A 369 5.31 -0.48 20.68
C ASP A 369 6.09 0.36 19.65
N THR A 370 6.89 1.29 20.15
CA THR A 370 7.78 2.12 19.35
C THR A 370 9.12 1.45 19.07
N SER A 371 9.34 0.19 19.49
CA SER A 371 10.50 -0.59 19.03
C SER A 371 10.33 -0.79 17.52
N SER A 372 10.98 0.10 16.79
CA SER A 372 10.63 0.30 15.39
C SER A 372 11.37 -0.72 14.55
N PRO A 373 10.70 -1.41 13.61
CA PRO A 373 11.40 -1.99 12.48
C PRO A 373 12.23 -0.93 11.73
N LEU A 374 11.82 0.36 11.79
CA LEU A 374 12.56 1.46 11.17
C LEU A 374 13.93 1.71 11.79
N ASP A 375 14.15 1.35 13.06
CA ASP A 375 15.48 1.48 13.67
C ASP A 375 16.45 0.40 13.14
N GLU A 376 15.93 -0.74 12.66
CA GLU A 376 16.71 -1.76 11.95
C GLU A 376 16.99 -1.39 10.48
N TYR A 377 16.12 -0.58 9.85
CA TYR A 377 16.23 -0.17 8.44
C TYR A 377 16.77 1.25 8.21
N ARG A 378 16.98 2.05 9.27
CA ARG A 378 17.86 3.22 9.20
C ARG A 378 19.27 2.70 9.00
N ALA A 379 19.65 2.53 7.73
CA ALA A 379 21.05 2.34 7.37
C ALA A 379 21.86 3.37 8.17
N ALA A 380 22.85 2.88 8.93
CA ALA A 380 23.86 3.74 9.53
C ALA A 380 24.28 4.76 8.46
N PRO A 381 24.37 6.06 8.78
CA PRO A 381 24.70 7.07 7.78
C PRO A 381 25.93 6.60 7.04
N LEU A 382 25.79 6.34 5.73
CA LEU A 382 26.91 5.92 4.89
C LEU A 382 27.99 6.97 5.08
N SER A 383 29.04 6.59 5.80
CA SER A 383 30.24 7.41 5.95
C SER A 383 30.67 7.79 4.55
N ALA A 384 30.70 9.10 4.28
CA ALA A 384 31.14 9.61 2.99
C ALA A 384 32.44 8.90 2.60
N PRO A 385 32.57 8.38 1.37
CA PRO A 385 33.80 7.73 0.96
C PRO A 385 34.95 8.71 1.23
N SER A 386 35.93 8.27 2.02
CA SER A 386 37.13 9.05 2.26
C SER A 386 37.81 9.24 0.93
N VAL A 387 37.72 10.45 0.37
CA VAL A 387 38.57 10.86 -0.73
C VAL A 387 39.96 11.05 -0.13
N THR A 388 40.70 9.96 -0.01
CA THR A 388 42.15 10.02 0.17
C THR A 388 42.76 10.24 -1.22
N SER A 389 43.44 11.38 -1.32
CA SER A 389 44.20 11.95 -2.43
C SER A 389 45.13 10.98 -3.15
#